data_AF-A0A8B6XW86-F1
#
_entry.id   AF-A0A8B6XW86-F1
#
_cell.length_a   1.000
_cell.length_b   1.000
_cell.length_c   1.000
_cell.angle_alpha   90.00
_cell.angle_beta   90.00
_cell.angle_gamma   90.00
#
_symmetry.space_group_name_H-M   'P 1'
#
loop_
_entity.id
_entity.type
_entity.pdbx_description
1 polymer ?
#
loop_
_entity_poly.entity_id
_entity_poly.type
_entity_poly.pdbx_seq_one_letter_code
_entity_poly.pdbx_strand_id
1 'polypeptide(L)'
;MATSFFDIVQRVYVYFSSSTHRWVVFTSHQPTLTVKPLSETRWESRIDAIKLLRYELGKIYDALLEIADDTSLTGSSGSTARSDAKALANSVTKFKFVVSIVVWYNILFEINITSKQLQAKDLDIHAAVQQLQHTQAYLVDCRSDIDFARMLVDAAEIAKDLEIPPTF
;
A
#
# COMPACT_ATOMS: atom_id res chain seq x y z
N MET A 1 -3.33 -6.93 13.02
CA MET A 1 -2.28 -7.29 12.03
C MET A 1 -2.75 -6.95 10.63
N ALA A 2 -3.79 -7.62 10.10
CA ALA A 2 -4.38 -7.27 8.80
C ALA A 2 -5.27 -6.01 8.85
N THR A 3 -6.22 -5.95 9.79
CA THR A 3 -7.15 -4.81 9.97
C THR A 3 -6.37 -3.51 10.16
N SER A 4 -5.45 -3.48 11.12
CA SER A 4 -4.55 -2.35 11.37
C SER A 4 -3.77 -1.88 10.15
N PHE A 5 -3.38 -2.78 9.23
CA PHE A 5 -2.68 -2.40 8.00
C PHE A 5 -3.62 -1.72 7.02
N PHE A 6 -4.72 -2.39 6.65
CA PHE A 6 -5.69 -1.84 5.69
C PHE A 6 -6.35 -0.56 6.22
N ASP A 7 -6.49 -0.41 7.54
CA ASP A 7 -6.97 0.82 8.16
C ASP A 7 -5.99 1.98 7.93
N ILE A 8 -4.67 1.76 8.05
CA ILE A 8 -3.67 2.80 7.74
C ILE A 8 -3.72 3.14 6.26
N VAL A 9 -3.77 2.13 5.37
CA VAL A 9 -3.90 2.34 3.91
C VAL A 9 -5.12 3.21 3.63
N GLN A 10 -6.30 2.83 4.13
CA GLN A 10 -7.54 3.59 3.96
C GLN A 10 -7.41 5.02 4.48
N ARG A 11 -6.82 5.22 5.66
CA ARG A 11 -6.63 6.56 6.24
C ARG A 11 -5.73 7.44 5.39
N VAL A 12 -4.66 6.91 4.80
CA VAL A 12 -3.80 7.67 3.86
C VAL A 12 -4.63 8.15 2.67
N TYR A 13 -5.38 7.25 2.03
CA TYR A 13 -6.21 7.61 0.87
C TYR A 13 -7.29 8.63 1.21
N VAL A 14 -8.05 8.39 2.28
CA VAL A 14 -9.10 9.31 2.76
C VAL A 14 -8.52 10.67 3.14
N TYR A 15 -7.34 10.69 3.76
CA TYR A 15 -6.67 11.93 4.15
C TYR A 15 -6.39 12.80 2.93
N PHE A 16 -5.74 12.27 1.89
CA PHE A 16 -5.44 13.05 0.69
C PHE A 16 -6.69 13.41 -0.10
N SER A 17 -7.66 12.49 -0.27
CA SER A 17 -8.84 12.73 -1.11
C SER A 17 -9.89 13.65 -0.46
N SER A 18 -9.83 13.89 0.85
CA SER A 18 -10.83 14.70 1.56
C SER A 18 -10.52 16.22 1.55
N SER A 19 -9.46 16.68 0.89
CA SER A 19 -9.22 18.11 0.65
C SER A 19 -8.54 18.32 -0.69
N THR A 20 -9.03 19.31 -1.45
CA THR A 20 -8.42 19.71 -2.72
C THR A 20 -6.97 20.18 -2.55
N HIS A 21 -6.65 20.88 -1.45
CA HIS A 21 -5.28 21.29 -1.14
C HIS A 21 -4.35 20.08 -0.94
N ARG A 22 -4.75 19.14 -0.08
CA ARG A 22 -3.95 17.93 0.21
C ARG A 22 -3.81 17.05 -1.03
N TRP A 23 -4.85 16.98 -1.84
CA TRP A 23 -4.83 16.29 -3.12
C TRP A 23 -3.80 16.90 -4.07
N VAL A 24 -3.76 18.23 -4.18
CA VAL A 24 -2.78 18.94 -5.01
C VAL A 24 -1.35 18.63 -4.55
N VAL A 25 -1.08 18.72 -3.24
CA VAL A 25 0.23 18.34 -2.67
C VAL A 25 0.56 16.88 -3.00
N PHE A 26 -0.36 15.95 -2.81
CA PHE A 26 -0.12 14.55 -3.15
C PHE A 26 0.24 14.35 -4.64
N THR A 27 -0.51 15.00 -5.53
CA THR A 27 -0.27 14.88 -6.98
C THR A 27 0.96 15.63 -7.48
N SER A 28 1.48 16.62 -6.74
CA SER A 28 2.74 17.27 -7.10
C SER A 28 3.93 16.32 -6.90
N HIS A 29 3.87 15.50 -5.84
CA HIS A 29 4.83 14.43 -5.59
C HIS A 29 4.62 13.23 -6.52
N GLN A 30 3.38 12.93 -6.89
CA GLN A 30 3.05 11.81 -7.78
C GLN A 30 2.12 12.22 -8.95
N PRO A 31 2.67 12.82 -10.02
CA PRO A 31 1.87 13.33 -11.14
C PRO A 31 1.28 12.23 -12.04
N THR A 32 1.80 11.00 -11.94
CA THR A 32 1.38 9.86 -12.77
C THR A 32 0.21 9.08 -12.17
N LEU A 33 -0.26 9.41 -10.96
CA LEU A 33 -1.32 8.64 -10.33
C LEU A 33 -2.72 9.18 -10.57
N THR A 34 -3.56 8.31 -11.12
CA THR A 34 -5.01 8.42 -11.01
C THR A 34 -5.44 7.66 -9.75
N VAL A 35 -5.46 8.30 -8.58
CA VAL A 35 -6.06 7.65 -7.39
C VAL A 35 -7.55 7.51 -7.64
N LYS A 36 -8.03 6.28 -7.79
CA LYS A 36 -9.44 5.97 -7.56
C LYS A 36 -9.59 5.59 -6.08
N PRO A 37 -10.63 6.10 -5.39
CA PRO A 37 -10.94 5.66 -4.03
C PRO A 37 -11.01 4.13 -3.95
N LEU A 38 -10.56 3.57 -2.82
CA LEU A 38 -10.70 2.15 -2.53
C LEU A 38 -12.18 1.77 -2.63
N SER A 39 -12.51 0.94 -3.62
CA SER A 39 -13.85 0.41 -3.78
C SER A 39 -13.95 -0.89 -3.00
N GLU A 40 -14.92 -0.99 -2.09
CA GLU A 40 -15.16 -2.22 -1.33
C GLU A 40 -15.44 -3.43 -2.24
N THR A 41 -16.09 -3.20 -3.38
CA THR A 41 -16.55 -4.22 -4.33
C THR A 41 -15.54 -4.56 -5.42
N ARG A 42 -14.42 -3.84 -5.54
CA ARG A 42 -13.39 -4.08 -6.56
C ARG A 42 -12.03 -4.28 -5.96
N TRP A 43 -11.74 -5.55 -5.73
CA TRP A 43 -10.49 -6.04 -5.18
C TRP A 43 -9.25 -5.53 -5.97
N GLU A 44 -9.37 -5.29 -7.28
CA GLU A 44 -8.33 -4.69 -8.12
C GLU A 44 -7.90 -3.29 -7.64
N SER A 45 -8.84 -2.47 -7.15
CA SER A 45 -8.52 -1.13 -6.63
C SER A 45 -7.62 -1.19 -5.38
N ARG A 46 -7.72 -2.28 -4.60
CA ARG A 46 -6.86 -2.51 -3.43
C ARG A 46 -5.43 -2.84 -3.84
N ILE A 47 -5.25 -3.58 -4.94
CA ILE A 47 -3.92 -3.84 -5.48
C ILE A 47 -3.27 -2.56 -5.96
N ASP A 48 -3.98 -1.76 -6.75
CA ASP A 48 -3.41 -0.51 -7.27
C ASP A 48 -3.01 0.43 -6.12
N ALA A 49 -3.83 0.48 -5.07
CA ALA A 49 -3.55 1.25 -3.87
C ALA A 49 -2.30 0.77 -3.11
N ILE A 50 -2.14 -0.55 -2.96
CA ILE A 50 -0.98 -1.14 -2.28
C ILE A 50 0.26 -1.10 -3.16
N LYS A 51 0.10 -1.25 -4.47
CA LYS A 51 1.17 -1.11 -5.46
C LYS A 51 1.81 0.25 -5.33
N LEU A 52 0.99 1.30 -5.22
CA LEU A 52 1.51 2.63 -4.99
C LEU A 52 2.33 2.72 -3.70
N LEU A 53 1.78 2.21 -2.59
CA LEU A 53 2.48 2.17 -1.31
C LEU A 53 3.75 1.32 -1.35
N ARG A 54 3.85 0.31 -2.22
CA ARG A 54 5.04 -0.53 -2.36
C ARG A 54 6.17 0.20 -3.07
N TYR A 55 5.87 0.91 -4.15
CA TYR A 55 6.90 1.45 -5.03
C TYR A 55 7.17 2.94 -4.83
N GLU A 56 6.28 3.66 -4.15
CA GLU A 56 6.33 5.13 -4.04
C GLU A 56 6.09 5.59 -2.60
N LEU A 57 6.42 4.73 -1.62
CA LEU A 57 6.24 5.03 -0.20
C LEU A 57 6.94 6.34 0.21
N GLY A 58 8.12 6.62 -0.36
CA GLY A 58 8.87 7.85 -0.13
C GLY A 58 8.08 9.10 -0.54
N LYS A 59 7.48 9.10 -1.74
CA LYS A 59 6.66 10.23 -2.20
C LYS A 59 5.43 10.45 -1.33
N ILE A 60 4.80 9.37 -0.84
CA ILE A 60 3.68 9.47 0.11
C ILE A 60 4.15 10.09 1.42
N TYR A 61 5.31 9.66 1.91
CA TYR A 61 5.91 10.20 3.13
C TYR A 61 6.25 11.68 2.99
N ASP A 62 6.90 12.08 1.89
CA ASP A 62 7.27 13.46 1.61
C ASP A 62 6.03 14.37 1.51
N ALA A 63 4.98 13.92 0.82
CA ALA A 63 3.72 14.65 0.77
C ALA A 63 3.04 14.81 2.14
N LEU A 64 3.14 13.79 3.01
CA LEU A 64 2.63 13.88 4.38
C LEU A 64 3.48 14.85 5.22
N LEU A 65 4.81 14.84 5.08
CA LEU A 65 5.70 15.78 5.77
C LEU A 65 5.46 17.22 5.34
N GLU A 66 5.32 17.47 4.04
CA GLU A 66 5.02 18.80 3.51
C GLU A 66 3.77 19.40 4.18
N ILE A 67 2.70 18.62 4.28
CA ILE A 67 1.47 19.07 4.93
C ILE A 67 1.65 19.19 6.45
N ALA A 68 2.41 18.30 7.10
CA ALA A 68 2.67 18.37 8.54
C ALA A 68 3.42 19.66 8.93
N ASP A 69 4.35 20.09 8.08
CA ASP A 69 5.22 21.24 8.31
C ASP A 69 4.67 22.55 7.70
N ASP A 70 3.57 22.50 6.96
CA ASP A 70 2.91 23.68 6.39
C ASP A 70 2.35 24.62 7.48
N THR A 71 3.10 25.68 7.77
CA THR A 71 2.72 26.70 8.76
C THR A 71 1.57 27.60 8.29
N SER A 72 1.22 27.59 7.01
CA SER A 72 0.10 28.37 6.48
C SER A 72 -1.27 27.77 6.85
N LEU A 73 -1.31 26.47 7.14
CA LEU A 73 -2.48 25.78 7.68
C LEU A 73 -2.71 26.18 9.14
N THR A 74 -3.52 27.22 9.32
CA THR A 74 -3.87 27.81 10.62
C THR A 74 -5.30 27.47 11.06
N GLY A 75 -5.64 27.79 12.31
CA GLY A 75 -6.92 27.46 12.91
C GLY A 75 -7.07 25.98 13.29
N SER A 76 -8.25 25.61 13.81
CA SER A 76 -8.51 24.26 14.32
C SER A 76 -8.44 23.18 13.23
N SER A 77 -8.98 23.47 12.04
CA SER A 77 -8.94 22.57 10.89
C SER A 77 -7.52 22.39 10.35
N GLY A 78 -6.74 23.47 10.24
CA GLY A 78 -5.34 23.43 9.81
C GLY A 78 -4.46 22.66 10.79
N SER A 79 -4.62 22.93 12.10
CA SER A 79 -3.89 22.19 13.15
C SER A 79 -4.19 20.69 13.12
N THR A 80 -5.46 20.31 12.94
CA THR A 80 -5.86 18.90 12.80
C THR A 80 -5.24 18.26 11.56
N ALA A 81 -5.26 18.96 10.41
CA ALA A 81 -4.66 18.46 9.18
C ALA A 81 -3.18 18.15 9.36
N ARG A 82 -2.42 19.06 10.00
CA ARG A 82 -0.99 18.87 10.27
C ARG A 82 -0.72 17.72 11.24
N SER A 83 -1.48 17.62 12.33
CA SER A 83 -1.31 16.54 13.30
C SER A 83 -1.65 15.17 12.70
N ASP A 84 -2.69 15.10 11.87
CA ASP A 84 -3.09 13.88 11.18
C ASP A 84 -2.05 13.46 10.14
N ALA A 85 -1.51 14.41 9.36
CA ALA A 85 -0.41 14.14 8.45
C ALA A 85 0.80 13.55 9.17
N LYS A 86 1.21 14.17 10.29
CA LYS A 86 2.32 13.68 11.11
C LYS A 86 2.05 12.29 11.69
N ALA A 87 0.84 12.03 12.16
CA ALA A 87 0.45 10.72 12.69
C ALA A 87 0.46 9.63 11.59
N LEU A 88 0.03 9.98 10.37
CA LEU A 88 0.09 9.09 9.22
C LEU A 88 1.53 8.84 8.76
N ALA A 89 2.37 9.88 8.69
CA ALA A 89 3.79 9.77 8.36
C ALA A 89 4.47 8.77 9.31
N ASN A 90 4.26 8.94 10.62
CA ASN A 90 4.77 8.03 11.64
C ASN A 90 4.19 6.60 11.55
N SER A 91 3.02 6.41 10.95
CA SER A 91 2.42 5.09 10.79
C SER A 91 3.00 4.36 9.59
N VAL A 92 3.21 5.07 8.48
CA VAL A 92 3.73 4.50 7.23
C VAL A 92 5.23 4.23 7.27
N THR A 93 5.97 4.91 8.16
CA THR A 93 7.41 4.68 8.39
C THR A 93 7.73 3.63 9.45
N LYS A 94 6.74 2.90 9.97
CA LYS A 94 7.02 1.76 10.85
C LYS A 94 7.52 0.60 10.00
N PHE A 95 8.64 -0.01 10.37
CA PHE A 95 9.15 -1.19 9.66
C PHE A 95 8.10 -2.30 9.53
N LYS A 96 7.34 -2.55 10.59
CA LYS A 96 6.20 -3.48 10.57
C LYS A 96 5.16 -3.16 9.48
N PHE A 97 4.92 -1.88 9.20
CA PHE A 97 4.03 -1.46 8.12
C PHE A 97 4.67 -1.73 6.75
N VAL A 98 5.96 -1.43 6.57
CA VAL A 98 6.72 -1.73 5.34
C VAL A 98 6.70 -3.23 5.03
N VAL A 99 7.00 -4.08 6.02
CA VAL A 99 6.88 -5.54 5.90
C VAL A 99 5.46 -5.95 5.49
N SER A 100 4.44 -5.33 6.10
CA SER A 100 3.04 -5.61 5.76
C SER A 100 2.71 -5.22 4.31
N ILE A 101 3.25 -4.12 3.79
CA ILE A 101 3.08 -3.71 2.38
C ILE A 101 3.63 -4.81 1.46
N VAL A 102 4.85 -5.29 1.70
CA VAL A 102 5.50 -6.31 0.88
C VAL A 102 4.68 -7.60 0.86
N VAL A 103 4.32 -8.10 2.04
CA VAL A 103 3.53 -9.33 2.21
C VAL A 103 2.18 -9.21 1.50
N TRP A 104 1.42 -8.14 1.76
CA TRP A 104 0.10 -7.97 1.17
C TRP A 104 0.16 -7.74 -0.34
N TYR A 105 1.14 -7.00 -0.84
CA TYR A 105 1.31 -6.83 -2.28
C TYR A 105 1.56 -8.17 -2.96
N ASN A 106 2.48 -9.00 -2.45
CA ASN A 106 2.82 -10.29 -3.03
C ASN A 106 1.59 -11.21 -3.11
N ILE A 107 0.87 -11.34 -2.00
CA ILE A 107 -0.36 -12.16 -1.92
C ILE A 107 -1.43 -11.66 -2.89
N LEU A 108 -1.73 -10.36 -2.87
CA LEU A 108 -2.79 -9.81 -3.71
C LEU A 108 -2.42 -9.82 -5.19
N PHE A 109 -1.14 -9.62 -5.52
CA PHE A 109 -0.65 -9.69 -6.89
C PHE A 109 -0.80 -11.10 -7.48
N GLU A 110 -0.45 -12.14 -6.73
CA GLU A 110 -0.65 -13.53 -7.16
C GLU A 110 -2.13 -13.84 -7.39
N ILE A 111 -3.00 -13.45 -6.45
CA ILE A 111 -4.45 -13.59 -6.59
C ILE A 111 -4.94 -12.85 -7.86
N ASN A 112 -4.22 -11.83 -8.35
CA ASN A 112 -4.63 -11.00 -9.49
C ASN A 112 -4.43 -11.66 -10.80
N ILE A 113 -3.29 -12.30 -10.91
CA ILE A 113 -2.92 -13.09 -12.07
C ILE A 113 -4.00 -14.15 -12.25
N THR A 114 -4.29 -14.92 -11.20
CA THR A 114 -5.29 -15.98 -11.24
C THR A 114 -6.70 -15.45 -11.48
N SER A 115 -7.11 -14.37 -10.80
CA SER A 115 -8.43 -13.76 -11.02
C SER A 115 -8.63 -13.30 -12.47
N LYS A 116 -7.62 -12.69 -13.08
CA LYS A 116 -7.69 -12.23 -14.49
C LYS A 116 -7.69 -13.39 -15.48
N GLN A 117 -6.89 -14.43 -15.21
CA GLN A 117 -6.88 -15.63 -16.04
C GLN A 117 -8.23 -16.34 -15.99
N LEU A 118 -8.82 -16.51 -14.80
CA LEU A 118 -10.14 -17.12 -14.62
C LEU A 118 -11.29 -16.35 -15.30
N GLN A 119 -11.09 -15.06 -15.56
CA GLN A 119 -12.05 -14.22 -16.30
C GLN A 119 -11.85 -14.27 -17.83
N ALA A 120 -10.81 -14.94 -18.34
CA ALA A 120 -10.57 -15.07 -19.77
C ALA A 120 -11.66 -15.94 -20.41
N LYS A 121 -12.22 -15.47 -21.54
CA LYS A 121 -13.34 -16.13 -22.22
C LYS A 121 -12.99 -17.52 -22.76
N ASP A 122 -11.72 -17.73 -23.10
CA ASP A 122 -11.23 -18.93 -23.76
C ASP A 122 -10.51 -19.89 -22.79
N LEU A 123 -10.66 -19.68 -21.47
CA LEU A 123 -10.02 -20.54 -20.47
C LEU A 123 -10.76 -21.88 -20.35
N ASP A 124 -10.04 -22.98 -20.54
CA ASP A 124 -10.55 -24.31 -20.29
C ASP A 124 -10.44 -24.70 -18.80
N ILE A 125 -11.26 -25.67 -18.37
CA ILE A 125 -11.36 -26.09 -16.96
C ILE A 125 -10.03 -26.69 -16.46
N HIS A 126 -9.27 -27.38 -17.30
CA HIS A 126 -7.99 -27.96 -16.91
C HIS A 126 -6.98 -26.85 -16.59
N ALA A 127 -6.88 -25.84 -17.46
CA ALA A 127 -6.06 -24.66 -17.21
C ALA A 127 -6.49 -23.92 -15.93
N ALA A 128 -7.81 -23.76 -15.70
CA ALA A 128 -8.31 -23.14 -14.47
C ALA A 128 -7.87 -23.87 -13.20
N VAL A 129 -7.94 -25.21 -13.19
CA VAL A 129 -7.48 -26.03 -12.06
C VAL A 129 -5.98 -25.87 -11.83
N GLN A 130 -5.18 -25.86 -12.90
CA GLN A 130 -3.73 -25.66 -12.79
C GLN A 130 -3.37 -24.30 -12.18
N GLN A 131 -4.06 -23.22 -12.58
CA GLN A 131 -3.81 -21.89 -12.01
C GLN A 131 -4.19 -21.82 -10.53
N LEU A 132 -5.32 -22.41 -10.15
CA LEU A 132 -5.72 -22.48 -8.73
C LEU A 132 -4.73 -23.28 -7.89
N GLN A 133 -4.20 -24.40 -8.41
CA GLN A 133 -3.16 -25.18 -7.74
C GLN A 133 -1.85 -24.41 -7.60
N HIS A 134 -1.45 -23.67 -8.64
CA HIS A 134 -0.27 -22.81 -8.60
C HIS A 134 -0.40 -21.74 -7.51
N THR A 135 -1.49 -20.97 -7.50
CA THR A 135 -1.73 -19.96 -6.47
C THR A 135 -1.85 -20.59 -5.07
N GLN A 136 -2.44 -21.77 -4.93
CA GLN A 136 -2.47 -22.47 -3.65
C GLN A 136 -1.05 -22.79 -3.15
N ALA A 137 -0.19 -23.34 -4.02
CA ALA A 137 1.20 -23.64 -3.68
C ALA A 137 1.95 -22.37 -3.29
N TYR A 138 1.83 -21.30 -4.08
CA TYR A 138 2.43 -20.00 -3.78
C TYR A 138 2.01 -19.45 -2.40
N LEU A 139 0.73 -19.52 -2.06
CA LEU A 139 0.21 -19.04 -0.78
C LEU A 139 0.67 -19.90 0.41
N VAL A 140 0.91 -21.19 0.20
CA VAL A 140 1.52 -22.08 1.19
C VAL A 140 2.98 -21.71 1.39
N ASP A 141 3.72 -21.55 0.29
CA ASP A 141 5.14 -21.18 0.31
C ASP A 141 5.36 -19.82 0.95
N CYS A 142 4.49 -18.84 0.72
CA CYS A 142 4.53 -17.53 1.40
C CYS A 142 4.52 -17.60 2.93
N ARG A 143 4.04 -18.71 3.52
CA ARG A 143 4.04 -18.93 4.97
C ARG A 143 5.31 -19.63 5.47
N SER A 144 6.17 -20.08 4.56
CA SER A 144 7.45 -20.69 4.89
C SER A 144 8.39 -19.65 5.50
N ASP A 145 9.26 -20.09 6.40
CA ASP A 145 10.29 -19.22 6.99
C ASP A 145 11.23 -18.64 5.93
N ILE A 146 11.47 -19.41 4.85
CA ILE A 146 12.35 -19.01 3.76
C ILE A 146 11.74 -17.85 2.96
N ASP A 147 10.48 -17.98 2.53
CA ASP A 147 9.82 -16.93 1.76
C ASP A 147 9.49 -15.72 2.61
N PHE A 148 9.11 -15.92 3.88
CA PHE A 148 8.94 -14.80 4.79
C PHE A 148 10.26 -14.05 5.01
N ALA A 149 11.39 -14.75 5.14
CA ALA A 149 12.71 -14.12 5.22
C ALA A 149 13.04 -13.32 3.95
N ARG A 150 12.70 -13.81 2.75
CA ARG A 150 12.85 -13.04 1.49
C ARG A 150 12.00 -11.76 1.52
N MET A 151 10.75 -11.84 1.96
CA MET A 151 9.90 -10.65 2.11
C MET A 151 10.45 -9.65 3.14
N LEU A 152 11.15 -10.12 4.19
CA LEU A 152 11.85 -9.24 5.13
C LEU A 152 13.05 -8.54 4.50
N VAL A 153 13.78 -9.22 3.60
CA VAL A 153 14.87 -8.59 2.83
C VAL A 153 14.32 -7.49 1.92
N ASP A 154 13.29 -7.78 1.13
CA ASP A 154 12.60 -6.78 0.30
C ASP A 154 12.15 -5.56 1.14
N ALA A 155 11.55 -5.82 2.31
CA ALA A 155 11.10 -4.76 3.21
C ALA A 155 12.27 -3.96 3.80
N ALA A 156 13.41 -4.60 4.08
CA ALA A 156 14.60 -3.95 4.60
C ALA A 156 15.27 -3.05 3.54
N GLU A 157 15.22 -3.43 2.26
CA GLU A 157 15.67 -2.57 1.16
C GLU A 157 14.82 -1.31 1.06
N ILE A 158 13.49 -1.45 1.04
CA ILE A 158 12.57 -0.30 1.05
C ILE A 158 12.79 0.58 2.29
N ALA A 159 12.95 -0.03 3.47
CA ALA A 159 13.18 0.70 4.70
C ALA A 159 14.51 1.47 4.67
N LYS A 160 15.56 0.87 4.12
CA LYS A 160 16.88 1.51 3.96
C LYS A 160 16.81 2.74 3.06
N ASP A 161 16.10 2.65 1.93
CA ASP A 161 15.94 3.78 1.01
C ASP A 161 15.20 4.97 1.63
N LEU A 162 14.40 4.71 2.68
CA LEU A 162 13.62 5.70 3.41
C LEU A 162 14.20 6.04 4.79
N GLU A 163 15.42 5.58 5.09
CA GLU A 163 16.10 5.76 6.38
C GLU A 163 15.26 5.27 7.59
N ILE A 164 14.39 4.28 7.38
CA ILE A 164 13.56 3.66 8.40
C ILE A 164 14.39 2.58 9.13
N PRO A 165 14.53 2.64 10.47
CA PRO A 165 15.18 1.59 11.23
C PRO A 165 14.42 0.26 11.09
N PRO A 166 15.10 -0.88 10.82
CA PRO A 166 14.47 -2.19 10.66
C PRO A 166 14.11 -2.81 12.02
N THR A 167 13.29 -2.11 12.80
CA THR A 167 12.89 -2.48 14.17
C THR A 167 11.38 -2.68 14.26
N PHE A 168 10.95 -3.77 14.92
CA PHE A 168 9.54 -4.14 15.09
C PHE A 168 8.83 -3.42 16.22
#